data_AF-A0A2H9RQA9-F1
#
_entry.id   AF-A0A2H9RQA9-F1
#
_cell.length_a   1.000
_cell.length_b   1.000
_cell.length_c   1.000
_cell.angle_alpha   90.00
_cell.angle_beta   90.00
_cell.angle_gamma   90.00
#
_symmetry.space_group_name_H-M   'P 1'
#
loop_
_entity.id
_entity.type
_entity.pdbx_description
1 polymer ?
#
loop_
_entity_poly.entity_id
_entity_poly.type
_entity_poly.pdbx_seq_one_letter_code
_entity_poly.pdbx_strand_id
1 'polypeptide(L)'
;MKLSVAIPESALSDESLKIDKTRKISVLARACAIFKIDTIYVYQEGNTKSDGNLMIMILKFLETPQFLRRRLFPKMNDLKFAGVLQPLKIPSHVTPANAKKINTGDIREGIVVSVKGKRFVDVGINQLIPFFGNTPVGKRLTVRFKEGYPRLSVKEIERSEVPAYWGYSVKERANLYSLLNEWKGSIIITSRKGKTATKEQISKYTKIDKPILVVFGSPEKGVHEIIGGNMKNVQNARSLNFFPNQATETVRLEEALLGTLAIINAYNTS
;
A
#
# COMPACT_ATOMS: atom_id res chain seq x y z
N MET A 1 -14.07 -3.56 5.20
CA MET A 1 -13.32 -2.51 5.94
C MET A 1 -12.26 -1.91 5.04
N LYS A 2 -12.15 -0.58 4.96
CA LYS A 2 -11.12 0.10 4.16
C LYS A 2 -10.04 0.66 5.08
N LEU A 3 -8.94 -0.08 5.22
CA LEU A 3 -7.86 0.21 6.17
C LEU A 3 -6.68 0.85 5.44
N SER A 4 -6.22 1.99 5.93
CA SER A 4 -5.02 2.69 5.44
C SER A 4 -4.02 2.85 6.58
N VAL A 5 -2.75 2.99 6.23
CA VAL A 5 -1.68 3.26 7.20
C VAL A 5 -0.98 4.57 6.85
N ALA A 6 -0.52 5.30 7.87
CA ALA A 6 0.35 6.45 7.73
C ALA A 6 1.68 6.15 8.41
N ILE A 7 2.77 6.23 7.65
CA ILE A 7 4.14 6.01 8.11
C ILE A 7 5.00 7.23 7.77
N PRO A 8 5.96 7.61 8.63
CA PRO A 8 6.84 8.75 8.35
C PRO A 8 7.90 8.38 7.32
N GLU A 9 8.38 9.34 6.54
CA GLU A 9 9.54 9.12 5.66
C GLU A 9 10.85 8.83 6.44
N SER A 10 10.96 9.38 7.66
CA SER A 10 12.06 9.14 8.60
C SER A 10 12.10 7.71 9.15
N ALA A 11 11.14 6.86 8.80
CA ALA A 11 11.10 5.45 9.18
C ALA A 11 12.33 4.62 8.77
N LEU A 12 13.19 5.17 7.92
CA LEU A 12 14.43 4.55 7.45
C LEU A 12 15.69 5.17 8.09
N SER A 13 15.55 6.10 9.04
CA SER A 13 16.68 6.83 9.62
C SER A 13 17.59 5.98 10.49
N ASP A 14 17.05 4.89 11.05
CA ASP A 14 17.75 3.91 11.86
C ASP A 14 18.55 2.89 11.03
N GLU A 15 18.47 2.96 9.70
CA GLU A 15 19.19 2.08 8.78
C GLU A 15 20.29 2.85 8.02
N SER A 16 21.55 2.48 8.23
CA SER A 16 22.68 3.18 7.60
C SER A 16 22.83 2.87 6.11
N LEU A 17 22.66 1.59 5.73
CA LEU A 17 22.91 1.14 4.37
C LEU A 17 21.63 1.13 3.54
N LYS A 18 21.73 1.56 2.29
CA LYS A 18 20.60 1.55 1.35
C LYS A 18 20.01 0.14 1.12
N ILE A 19 20.82 -0.91 1.23
CA ILE A 19 20.33 -2.30 1.13
C ILE A 19 19.43 -2.67 2.31
N ASP A 20 19.74 -2.20 3.52
CA ASP A 20 18.95 -2.48 4.73
C ASP A 20 17.66 -1.65 4.72
N LYS A 21 17.74 -0.37 4.31
CA LYS A 21 16.55 0.44 3.98
C LYS A 21 15.63 -0.29 2.99
N THR A 22 16.20 -0.88 1.94
CA THR A 22 15.45 -1.64 0.93
C THR A 22 14.76 -2.87 1.52
N ARG A 23 15.45 -3.62 2.40
CA ARG A 23 14.88 -4.77 3.13
C ARG A 23 13.75 -4.33 4.05
N LYS A 24 13.94 -3.26 4.82
CA LYS A 24 12.93 -2.70 5.72
C LYS A 24 11.66 -2.32 4.97
N ILE A 25 11.78 -1.58 3.87
CA ILE A 25 10.62 -1.24 3.02
C ILE A 25 9.93 -2.50 2.49
N SER A 26 10.68 -3.55 2.15
CA SER A 26 10.11 -4.83 1.72
C SER A 26 9.27 -5.50 2.82
N VAL A 27 9.69 -5.42 4.08
CA VAL A 27 8.93 -5.95 5.22
C VAL A 27 7.64 -5.15 5.42
N LEU A 28 7.71 -3.81 5.39
CA LEU A 28 6.53 -2.93 5.50
C LEU A 28 5.51 -3.22 4.39
N ALA A 29 5.98 -3.34 3.15
CA ALA A 29 5.16 -3.68 1.99
C ALA A 29 4.42 -5.01 2.16
N ARG A 30 5.11 -6.03 2.68
CA ARG A 30 4.51 -7.34 2.93
C ARG A 30 3.48 -7.30 4.04
N ALA A 31 3.77 -6.65 5.17
CA ALA A 31 2.79 -6.48 6.25
C ALA A 31 1.50 -5.82 5.72
N CYS A 32 1.65 -4.74 4.95
CA CYS A 32 0.50 -4.08 4.31
C CYS A 32 -0.28 -5.00 3.36
N ALA A 33 0.41 -5.80 2.55
CA ALA A 33 -0.24 -6.74 1.63
C ALA A 33 -0.95 -7.90 2.34
N ILE A 34 -0.35 -8.45 3.40
CA ILE A 34 -0.92 -9.55 4.21
C ILE A 34 -2.28 -9.11 4.78
N PHE A 35 -2.34 -7.90 5.34
CA PHE A 35 -3.55 -7.37 5.98
C PHE A 35 -4.41 -6.49 5.07
N LYS A 36 -4.24 -6.63 3.75
CA LYS A 36 -5.10 -6.01 2.71
C LYS A 36 -5.26 -4.49 2.87
N ILE A 37 -4.16 -3.80 3.19
CA ILE A 37 -4.13 -2.33 3.29
C ILE A 37 -4.51 -1.71 1.95
N ASP A 38 -5.43 -0.75 1.97
CA ASP A 38 -5.90 -0.04 0.78
C ASP A 38 -4.89 1.03 0.33
N THR A 39 -4.42 1.85 1.26
CA THR A 39 -3.49 2.94 0.97
C THR A 39 -2.41 3.05 2.05
N ILE A 40 -1.16 3.18 1.62
CA ILE A 40 0.00 3.55 2.43
C ILE A 40 0.26 5.05 2.20
N TYR A 41 0.05 5.86 3.23
CA TYR A 41 0.41 7.26 3.25
C TYR A 41 1.83 7.40 3.81
N VAL A 42 2.73 8.00 3.04
CA VAL A 42 4.08 8.38 3.49
C VAL A 42 4.04 9.88 3.77
N TYR A 43 4.17 10.26 5.04
CA TYR A 43 4.13 11.67 5.43
C TYR A 43 5.55 12.19 5.72
N GLN A 44 5.79 13.45 5.33
CA GLN A 44 7.06 14.11 5.57
C GLN A 44 7.20 14.49 7.04
N GLU A 45 8.41 14.31 7.56
CA GLU A 45 8.80 14.63 8.93
C GLU A 45 10.22 15.21 8.91
N GLY A 46 10.31 16.54 8.82
CA GLY A 46 11.59 17.23 8.68
C GLY A 46 12.11 17.22 7.25
N ASN A 47 13.43 17.07 7.08
CA ASN A 47 14.13 17.25 5.80
C ASN A 47 14.62 15.93 5.16
N THR A 48 14.08 14.76 5.53
CA THR A 48 14.56 13.43 5.07
C THR A 48 13.94 12.97 3.74
N LYS A 49 13.79 13.92 2.80
CA LYS A 49 13.07 13.73 1.53
C LYS A 49 13.64 12.62 0.62
N SER A 50 14.95 12.35 0.70
CA SER A 50 15.58 11.27 -0.08
C SER A 50 15.09 9.88 0.33
N ASP A 51 14.89 9.67 1.62
CA ASP A 51 14.43 8.39 2.17
C ASP A 51 12.94 8.18 1.87
N GLY A 52 12.14 9.23 1.95
CA GLY A 52 10.73 9.22 1.52
C GLY A 52 10.57 8.82 0.06
N ASN A 53 11.36 9.40 -0.84
CA ASN A 53 11.34 9.05 -2.26
C ASN A 53 11.70 7.58 -2.51
N LEU A 54 12.74 7.08 -1.84
CA LEU A 54 13.16 5.68 -1.92
C LEU A 54 12.04 4.75 -1.44
N MET A 55 11.42 5.06 -0.30
CA MET A 55 10.30 4.31 0.26
C MET A 55 9.12 4.24 -0.70
N ILE A 56 8.65 5.39 -1.17
CA ILE A 56 7.49 5.49 -2.07
C ILE A 56 7.72 4.68 -3.34
N MET A 57 8.93 4.78 -3.90
CA MET A 57 9.30 4.06 -5.12
C MET A 57 9.36 2.56 -4.91
N ILE A 58 9.99 2.05 -3.85
CA ILE A 58 10.06 0.62 -3.60
C ILE A 58 8.67 0.04 -3.30
N LEU A 59 7.84 0.75 -2.52
CA LEU A 59 6.45 0.34 -2.28
C LEU A 59 5.65 0.23 -3.60
N LYS A 60 5.73 1.24 -4.47
CA LYS A 60 5.08 1.21 -5.80
C LYS A 60 5.66 0.10 -6.69
N PHE A 61 6.97 -0.12 -6.66
CA PHE A 61 7.64 -1.17 -7.42
C PHE A 61 7.17 -2.57 -6.99
N LEU A 62 7.08 -2.80 -5.68
CA LEU A 62 6.62 -4.07 -5.10
C LEU A 62 5.17 -4.34 -5.45
N GLU A 63 4.28 -3.36 -5.34
CA GLU A 63 2.87 -3.51 -5.70
C GLU A 63 2.65 -3.72 -7.19
N THR A 64 3.52 -3.19 -8.05
CA THR A 64 3.38 -3.35 -9.50
C THR A 64 3.62 -4.80 -9.95
N PRO A 65 2.72 -5.40 -10.75
CA PRO A 65 2.90 -6.73 -11.34
C PRO A 65 4.20 -6.85 -12.14
N GLN A 66 4.86 -8.01 -12.07
CA GLN A 66 6.22 -8.20 -12.59
C GLN A 66 6.37 -7.83 -14.09
N PHE A 67 5.39 -8.18 -14.93
CA PHE A 67 5.44 -7.90 -16.36
C PHE A 67 5.34 -6.39 -16.70
N LEU A 68 4.76 -5.58 -15.79
CA LEU A 68 4.66 -4.13 -15.94
C LEU A 68 5.89 -3.40 -15.40
N ARG A 69 6.66 -4.01 -14.48
CA ARG A 69 7.77 -3.34 -13.79
C ARG A 69 8.80 -2.76 -14.76
N ARG A 70 9.20 -3.52 -15.78
CA ARG A 70 10.21 -3.08 -16.76
C ARG A 70 9.78 -1.83 -17.55
N ARG A 71 8.46 -1.63 -17.74
CA ARG A 71 7.93 -0.46 -18.45
C ARG A 71 7.72 0.75 -17.54
N LEU A 72 7.27 0.52 -16.31
CA LEU A 72 6.93 1.58 -15.38
C LEU A 72 8.12 2.06 -14.54
N PHE A 73 9.13 1.22 -14.37
CA PHE A 73 10.32 1.50 -13.58
C PHE A 73 11.55 1.25 -14.46
N PRO A 74 12.06 2.29 -15.14
CA PRO A 74 13.31 2.17 -15.88
C PRO A 74 14.47 1.82 -14.93
N LYS A 75 15.60 1.37 -15.50
CA LYS A 75 16.80 1.10 -14.71
C LYS A 75 17.19 2.37 -13.93
N MET A 76 17.18 2.27 -12.60
CA MET A 76 17.46 3.39 -11.72
C MET A 76 18.23 2.94 -10.49
N ASN A 77 19.12 3.81 -10.00
CA ASN A 77 20.02 3.53 -8.88
C ASN A 77 19.30 3.20 -7.57
N ASP A 78 18.04 3.62 -7.44
CA ASP A 78 17.20 3.31 -6.27
C ASP A 78 16.70 1.88 -6.24
N LEU A 79 16.63 1.21 -7.40
CA LEU A 79 16.24 -0.18 -7.51
C LEU A 79 17.45 -1.12 -7.69
N LYS A 80 18.68 -0.64 -7.48
CA LYS A 80 19.91 -1.45 -7.62
C LYS A 80 19.94 -2.68 -6.70
N PHE A 81 19.25 -2.59 -5.56
CA PHE A 81 19.10 -3.69 -4.60
C PHE A 81 17.77 -4.43 -4.71
N ALA A 82 17.04 -4.33 -5.83
CA ALA A 82 15.75 -4.99 -5.97
C ALA A 82 15.78 -6.52 -5.76
N GLY A 83 16.95 -7.15 -5.85
CA GLY A 83 17.14 -8.58 -5.56
C GLY A 83 16.87 -8.99 -4.10
N VAL A 84 16.92 -8.05 -3.14
CA VAL A 84 16.60 -8.35 -1.72
C VAL A 84 15.11 -8.21 -1.40
N LEU A 85 14.31 -7.71 -2.35
CA LEU A 85 12.89 -7.47 -2.17
C LEU A 85 12.12 -8.79 -2.16
N GLN A 86 11.34 -9.01 -1.12
CA GLN A 86 10.50 -10.18 -0.99
C GLN A 86 9.22 -10.02 -1.83
N PRO A 87 8.82 -11.02 -2.63
CA PRO A 87 7.67 -10.89 -3.53
C PRO A 87 6.37 -10.78 -2.73
N LEU A 88 5.42 -9.94 -3.15
CA LEU A 88 4.11 -9.84 -2.48
C LEU A 88 3.21 -11.04 -2.78
N LYS A 89 3.25 -11.57 -4.02
CA LYS A 89 2.40 -12.69 -4.50
C LYS A 89 0.90 -12.45 -4.21
N ILE A 90 0.42 -11.25 -4.49
CA ILE A 90 -1.00 -10.86 -4.33
C ILE A 90 -1.82 -11.25 -5.57
N PRO A 91 -3.16 -11.29 -5.51
CA PRO A 91 -4.01 -11.69 -6.65
C PRO A 91 -3.70 -10.95 -7.97
N SER A 92 -3.39 -9.66 -7.92
CA SER A 92 -3.02 -8.87 -9.11
C SER A 92 -1.67 -9.26 -9.74
N HIS A 93 -0.83 -10.01 -9.03
CA HIS A 93 0.47 -10.51 -9.52
C HIS A 93 0.37 -11.91 -10.13
N VAL A 94 -0.53 -12.74 -9.60
CA VAL A 94 -0.59 -14.18 -9.89
C VAL A 94 -1.53 -14.41 -11.06
N THR A 95 -1.03 -14.15 -12.28
CA THR A 95 -1.83 -14.28 -13.49
C THR A 95 -1.12 -15.17 -14.52
N PRO A 96 -1.79 -16.17 -15.13
CA PRO A 96 -1.17 -17.02 -16.15
C PRO A 96 -0.64 -16.21 -17.33
N ALA A 97 0.60 -16.44 -17.76
CA ALA A 97 1.13 -15.84 -18.99
C ALA A 97 0.53 -16.48 -20.26
N ASN A 98 -0.06 -17.65 -20.15
CA ASN A 98 -0.65 -18.36 -21.28
C ASN A 98 -2.05 -17.83 -21.59
N ALA A 99 -2.21 -17.22 -22.77
CA ALA A 99 -3.49 -16.74 -23.28
C ALA A 99 -4.60 -17.81 -23.27
N LYS A 100 -4.27 -19.08 -23.50
CA LYS A 100 -5.25 -20.19 -23.51
C LYS A 100 -5.90 -20.45 -22.14
N LYS A 101 -5.34 -19.90 -21.06
CA LYS A 101 -5.88 -20.02 -19.69
C LYS A 101 -6.78 -18.84 -19.30
N ILE A 102 -7.04 -17.92 -20.24
CA ILE A 102 -7.89 -16.76 -20.00
C ILE A 102 -9.35 -17.11 -20.21
N ASN A 103 -10.15 -16.86 -19.18
CA ASN A 103 -11.59 -17.05 -19.20
C ASN A 103 -12.32 -15.71 -19.21
N THR A 104 -13.59 -15.74 -19.63
CA THR A 104 -14.50 -14.62 -19.47
C THR A 104 -14.63 -14.26 -17.99
N GLY A 105 -14.58 -12.97 -17.66
CA GLY A 105 -14.66 -12.47 -16.29
C GLY A 105 -13.32 -12.33 -15.58
N ASP A 106 -12.23 -12.91 -16.11
CA ASP A 106 -10.88 -12.73 -15.55
C ASP A 106 -10.55 -11.24 -15.43
N ILE A 107 -9.91 -10.85 -14.33
CA ILE A 107 -9.50 -9.47 -14.07
C ILE A 107 -7.98 -9.41 -14.09
N ARG A 108 -7.42 -8.40 -14.75
CA ARG A 108 -5.98 -8.17 -14.83
C ARG A 108 -5.61 -6.72 -14.77
N GLU A 109 -4.40 -6.48 -14.27
CA GLU A 109 -3.70 -5.24 -14.54
C GLU A 109 -3.21 -5.22 -15.98
N GLY A 110 -3.13 -4.03 -16.56
CA GLY A 110 -2.56 -3.84 -17.87
C GLY A 110 -1.97 -2.45 -18.05
N ILE A 111 -1.34 -2.24 -19.20
CA ILE A 111 -0.85 -0.93 -19.62
C ILE A 111 -1.29 -0.66 -21.06
N VAL A 112 -1.78 0.56 -21.32
CA VAL A 112 -2.16 0.94 -22.68
C VAL A 112 -0.91 1.19 -23.50
N VAL A 113 -0.86 0.59 -24.69
CA VAL A 113 0.22 0.76 -25.67
C VAL A 113 -0.36 1.19 -27.01
N SER A 114 0.47 1.81 -27.84
CA SER A 114 0.12 2.18 -29.21
C SER A 114 0.98 1.41 -30.18
N VAL A 115 0.37 0.81 -31.20
CA VAL A 115 1.05 0.12 -32.31
C VAL A 115 0.44 0.60 -33.61
N LYS A 116 1.26 1.22 -34.47
CA LYS A 116 0.84 1.77 -35.78
C LYS A 116 -0.42 2.66 -35.69
N GLY A 117 -0.48 3.52 -34.66
CA GLY A 117 -1.61 4.43 -34.42
C GLY A 117 -2.85 3.81 -33.78
N LYS A 118 -2.89 2.49 -33.56
CA LYS A 118 -4.00 1.80 -32.88
C LYS A 118 -3.64 1.53 -31.42
N ARG A 119 -4.65 1.60 -30.53
CA ARG A 119 -4.50 1.40 -29.09
C ARG A 119 -4.77 -0.05 -28.71
N PHE A 120 -3.92 -0.57 -27.84
CA PHE A 120 -4.02 -1.90 -27.27
C PHE A 120 -3.76 -1.85 -25.77
N VAL A 121 -4.12 -2.92 -25.07
CA VAL A 121 -3.67 -3.16 -23.70
C VAL A 121 -2.76 -4.39 -23.67
N ASP A 122 -1.67 -4.26 -22.94
CA ASP A 122 -0.79 -5.37 -22.59
C ASP A 122 -1.10 -5.82 -21.16
N VAL A 123 -1.58 -7.06 -21.03
CA VAL A 123 -2.01 -7.69 -19.77
C VAL A 123 -1.10 -8.87 -19.37
N GLY A 124 0.10 -8.96 -19.97
CA GLY A 124 1.12 -9.94 -19.60
C GLY A 124 0.89 -11.35 -20.13
N ILE A 125 0.14 -11.51 -21.23
CA ILE A 125 -0.13 -12.81 -21.88
C ILE A 125 0.61 -13.00 -23.22
N ASN A 126 1.65 -12.21 -23.48
CA ASN A 126 2.40 -12.18 -24.74
C ASN A 126 1.53 -11.92 -26.01
N GLN A 127 0.34 -11.35 -25.82
CA GLN A 127 -0.57 -10.94 -26.88
C GLN A 127 -1.21 -9.61 -26.50
N LEU A 128 -1.22 -8.67 -27.45
CA LEU A 128 -1.87 -7.36 -27.28
C LEU A 128 -3.36 -7.48 -27.59
N ILE A 129 -4.20 -6.88 -26.74
CA ILE A 129 -5.65 -6.90 -26.90
C ILE A 129 -6.11 -5.51 -27.37
N PRO A 130 -6.89 -5.38 -28.46
CA PRO A 130 -7.43 -4.10 -28.90
C PRO A 130 -8.13 -3.36 -27.77
N PHE A 131 -7.85 -2.05 -27.63
CA PHE A 131 -8.37 -1.25 -26.53
C PHE A 131 -9.13 -0.01 -27.05
N PHE A 132 -10.38 0.12 -26.61
CA PHE A 132 -11.30 1.17 -27.02
C PHE A 132 -11.72 2.10 -25.86
N GLY A 133 -11.04 2.03 -24.72
CA GLY A 133 -11.32 2.87 -23.55
C GLY A 133 -10.62 4.23 -23.57
N ASN A 134 -10.80 4.99 -22.50
CA ASN A 134 -10.32 6.37 -22.42
C ASN A 134 -8.89 6.47 -21.88
N THR A 135 -8.41 5.49 -21.12
CA THR A 135 -7.10 5.56 -20.44
C THR A 135 -5.92 5.81 -21.41
N PRO A 136 -5.16 6.90 -21.25
CA PRO A 136 -4.09 7.28 -22.19
C PRO A 136 -3.00 6.22 -22.37
N VAL A 137 -2.31 6.27 -23.51
CA VAL A 137 -1.13 5.43 -23.78
C VAL A 137 -0.07 5.64 -22.68
N GLY A 138 0.54 4.54 -22.23
CA GLY A 138 1.53 4.52 -21.16
C GLY A 138 0.95 4.52 -19.74
N LYS A 139 -0.39 4.59 -19.59
CA LYS A 139 -1.05 4.52 -18.29
C LYS A 139 -1.47 3.09 -17.95
N ARG A 140 -1.34 2.75 -16.67
CA ARG A 140 -1.76 1.49 -16.06
C ARG A 140 -3.27 1.54 -15.82
N LEU A 141 -3.96 0.42 -16.04
CA LEU A 141 -5.39 0.25 -15.78
C LEU A 141 -5.69 -1.17 -15.29
N THR A 142 -6.89 -1.34 -14.74
CA THR A 142 -7.48 -2.64 -14.47
C THR A 142 -8.49 -2.98 -15.57
N VAL A 143 -8.44 -4.19 -16.09
CA VAL A 143 -9.35 -4.67 -17.12
C VAL A 143 -10.05 -5.95 -16.69
N ARG A 144 -11.28 -6.13 -17.15
CA ARG A 144 -12.03 -7.39 -17.09
C ARG A 144 -12.21 -7.95 -18.48
N PHE A 145 -11.90 -9.23 -18.67
CA PHE A 145 -12.15 -9.92 -19.92
C PHE A 145 -13.65 -10.09 -20.16
N LYS A 146 -14.14 -9.55 -21.28
CA LYS A 146 -15.49 -9.82 -21.80
C LYS A 146 -15.55 -11.19 -22.47
N GLU A 147 -14.45 -11.60 -23.09
CA GLU A 147 -14.30 -12.89 -23.76
C GLU A 147 -12.93 -13.48 -23.46
N GLY A 148 -12.89 -14.79 -23.20
CA GLY A 148 -11.67 -15.57 -23.08
C GLY A 148 -11.01 -15.92 -24.41
N TYR A 149 -10.00 -16.79 -24.35
CA TYR A 149 -9.35 -17.33 -25.56
C TYR A 149 -10.34 -18.14 -26.42
N PRO A 150 -10.28 -18.07 -27.77
CA PRO A 150 -9.26 -17.39 -28.59
C PRO A 150 -9.54 -15.93 -28.93
N ARG A 151 -10.74 -15.40 -28.66
CA ARG A 151 -11.15 -14.06 -29.14
C ARG A 151 -10.52 -12.92 -28.35
N LEU A 152 -10.43 -13.05 -27.02
CA LEU A 152 -9.85 -12.08 -26.09
C LEU A 152 -10.33 -10.64 -26.31
N SER A 153 -11.31 -10.21 -25.54
CA SER A 153 -11.75 -8.81 -25.50
C SER A 153 -11.89 -8.34 -24.07
N VAL A 154 -11.67 -7.05 -23.83
CA VAL A 154 -11.62 -6.49 -22.47
C VAL A 154 -12.49 -5.24 -22.34
N LYS A 155 -12.89 -4.94 -21.11
CA LYS A 155 -13.32 -3.60 -20.69
C LYS A 155 -12.44 -3.10 -19.56
N GLU A 156 -12.22 -1.80 -19.55
CA GLU A 156 -11.71 -1.08 -18.38
C GLU A 156 -12.73 -1.18 -17.23
N ILE A 157 -12.23 -1.37 -16.01
CA ILE A 157 -13.02 -1.38 -14.78
C ILE A 157 -12.28 -0.60 -13.69
N GLU A 158 -13.03 -0.09 -12.72
CA GLU A 158 -12.45 0.55 -11.55
C GLU A 158 -11.90 -0.49 -10.57
N ARG A 159 -10.85 -0.13 -9.82
CA ARG A 159 -10.27 -1.02 -8.80
C ARG A 159 -11.30 -1.44 -7.74
N SER A 160 -12.27 -0.58 -7.43
CA SER A 160 -13.35 -0.88 -6.49
C SER A 160 -14.31 -1.96 -6.97
N GLU A 161 -14.33 -2.27 -8.27
CA GLU A 161 -15.14 -3.36 -8.83
C GLU A 161 -14.45 -4.73 -8.73
N VAL A 162 -13.22 -4.79 -8.21
CA VAL A 162 -12.49 -6.05 -8.03
C VAL A 162 -12.86 -6.67 -6.67
N PRO A 163 -13.40 -7.91 -6.64
CA PRO A 163 -13.87 -8.52 -5.38
C PRO A 163 -12.72 -8.94 -4.46
N ALA A 164 -11.54 -9.21 -5.02
CA ALA A 164 -10.36 -9.62 -4.28
C ALA A 164 -9.46 -8.43 -3.92
N TYR A 165 -8.56 -8.62 -2.95
CA TYR A 165 -7.51 -7.65 -2.67
C TYR A 165 -6.64 -7.43 -3.92
N TRP A 166 -6.53 -6.18 -4.35
CA TRP A 166 -5.89 -5.81 -5.61
C TRP A 166 -4.63 -4.96 -5.42
N GLY A 167 -3.95 -5.15 -4.28
CA GLY A 167 -2.79 -4.36 -3.87
C GLY A 167 -3.16 -3.11 -3.07
N TYR A 168 -2.15 -2.32 -2.71
CA TYR A 168 -2.30 -1.03 -2.05
C TYR A 168 -2.04 0.13 -3.03
N SER A 169 -2.40 1.34 -2.66
CA SER A 169 -1.90 2.57 -3.28
C SER A 169 -0.85 3.22 -2.37
N VAL A 170 0.05 4.01 -2.94
CA VAL A 170 1.07 4.74 -2.16
C VAL A 170 0.90 6.23 -2.43
N LYS A 171 0.69 7.02 -1.37
CA LYS A 171 0.44 8.46 -1.45
C LYS A 171 1.40 9.23 -0.55
N GLU A 172 2.03 10.25 -1.09
CA GLU A 172 2.85 11.19 -0.31
C GLU A 172 1.96 12.25 0.36
N ARG A 173 2.38 12.73 1.53
CA ARG A 173 1.74 13.82 2.28
C ARG A 173 2.80 14.77 2.82
N ALA A 174 2.55 16.08 2.67
CA ALA A 174 3.49 17.11 3.08
C ALA A 174 3.67 17.22 4.60
N ASN A 175 2.66 16.83 5.39
CA ASN A 175 2.77 16.69 6.83
C ASN A 175 1.65 15.79 7.37
N LEU A 176 1.86 15.26 8.57
CA LEU A 176 0.90 14.37 9.22
C LEU A 176 -0.39 15.11 9.61
N TYR A 177 -0.31 16.34 10.10
CA TYR A 177 -1.47 17.07 10.60
C TYR A 177 -2.55 17.29 9.52
N SER A 178 -2.18 17.70 8.31
CA SER A 178 -3.09 17.85 7.16
C SER A 178 -3.78 16.55 6.83
N LEU A 179 -3.03 15.43 6.79
CA LEU A 179 -3.58 14.11 6.53
C LEU A 179 -4.66 13.73 7.55
N LEU A 180 -4.42 14.02 8.84
CA LEU A 180 -5.36 13.69 9.91
C LEU A 180 -6.60 14.59 9.87
N ASN A 181 -6.44 15.88 9.60
CA ASN A 181 -7.55 16.84 9.54
C ASN A 181 -8.48 16.59 8.34
N GLU A 182 -7.93 16.11 7.21
CA GLU A 182 -8.71 15.75 6.02
C GLU A 182 -9.38 14.37 6.13
N TRP A 183 -9.02 13.56 7.13
CA TRP A 183 -9.50 12.19 7.23
C TRP A 183 -10.95 12.12 7.72
N LYS A 184 -11.84 11.62 6.86
CA LYS A 184 -13.29 11.57 7.13
C LYS A 184 -13.76 10.39 7.99
N GLY A 185 -12.84 9.51 8.40
CA GLY A 185 -13.16 8.29 9.13
C GLY A 185 -12.48 8.19 10.49
N SER A 186 -12.31 6.97 10.97
CA SER A 186 -11.66 6.71 12.26
C SER A 186 -10.14 6.82 12.14
N ILE A 187 -9.50 7.42 13.15
CA ILE A 187 -8.04 7.50 13.24
C ILE A 187 -7.58 6.72 14.48
N ILE A 188 -6.69 5.76 14.28
CA ILE A 188 -6.02 5.03 15.34
C ILE A 188 -4.56 5.46 15.35
N ILE A 189 -4.13 6.07 16.44
CA ILE A 189 -2.74 6.47 16.67
C ILE A 189 -2.06 5.40 17.50
N THR A 190 -1.02 4.78 16.99
CA THR A 190 -0.23 3.81 17.76
C THR A 190 0.67 4.56 18.75
N SER A 191 0.56 4.26 20.04
CA SER A 191 1.38 4.91 21.06
C SER A 191 1.51 4.04 22.32
N ARG A 192 2.73 3.96 22.86
CA ARG A 192 3.01 3.32 24.17
C ARG A 192 2.20 3.93 25.32
N LYS A 193 1.94 5.24 25.25
CA LYS A 193 1.14 6.00 26.24
C LYS A 193 -0.37 5.91 25.99
N GLY A 194 -0.79 5.19 24.94
CA GLY A 194 -2.20 4.98 24.62
C GLY A 194 -2.88 3.98 25.56
N LYS A 195 -4.21 3.90 25.49
CA LYS A 195 -4.94 2.83 26.19
C LYS A 195 -4.66 1.48 25.53
N THR A 196 -4.63 0.40 26.29
CA THR A 196 -4.47 -0.95 25.75
C THR A 196 -5.50 -1.22 24.64
N ALA A 197 -5.02 -1.74 23.51
CA ALA A 197 -5.82 -2.04 22.34
C ALA A 197 -6.63 -3.34 22.55
N THR A 198 -7.74 -3.26 23.27
CA THR A 198 -8.66 -4.39 23.45
C THR A 198 -9.64 -4.54 22.27
N LYS A 199 -10.33 -5.68 22.18
CA LYS A 199 -11.39 -5.91 21.16
C LYS A 199 -12.47 -4.83 21.23
N GLU A 200 -12.87 -4.41 22.43
CA GLU A 200 -13.88 -3.38 22.66
C GLU A 200 -13.38 -1.99 22.24
N GLN A 201 -12.09 -1.68 22.41
CA GLN A 201 -11.54 -0.42 21.93
C GLN A 201 -11.49 -0.42 20.41
N ILE A 202 -11.00 -1.48 19.78
CA ILE A 202 -10.83 -1.56 18.33
C ILE A 202 -12.19 -1.57 17.61
N SER A 203 -13.15 -2.36 18.08
CA SER A 203 -14.51 -2.45 17.49
C SER A 203 -15.25 -1.11 17.44
N LYS A 204 -14.99 -0.19 18.37
CA LYS A 204 -15.57 1.17 18.33
C LYS A 204 -15.15 1.96 17.09
N TYR A 205 -13.96 1.70 16.56
CA TYR A 205 -13.38 2.42 15.43
C TYR A 205 -13.42 1.62 14.12
N THR A 206 -13.62 0.30 14.20
CA THR A 206 -13.76 -0.59 13.04
C THR A 206 -15.20 -0.79 12.57
N LYS A 207 -16.13 0.05 13.05
CA LYS A 207 -17.52 0.05 12.58
C LYS A 207 -17.58 0.06 11.05
N ILE A 208 -18.46 -0.81 10.54
CA ILE A 208 -18.71 -1.03 9.12
C ILE A 208 -19.11 0.32 8.50
N ASP A 209 -18.49 0.67 7.36
CA ASP A 209 -18.75 1.85 6.50
C ASP A 209 -17.87 3.11 6.62
N LYS A 210 -16.92 3.22 7.56
CA LYS A 210 -15.95 4.33 7.55
C LYS A 210 -14.51 3.88 7.27
N PRO A 211 -13.72 4.68 6.51
CA PRO A 211 -12.32 4.37 6.29
C PRO A 211 -11.53 4.55 7.59
N ILE A 212 -10.54 3.69 7.82
CA ILE A 212 -9.73 3.71 9.05
C ILE A 212 -8.30 4.06 8.67
N LEU A 213 -7.70 5.01 9.38
CA LEU A 213 -6.29 5.34 9.27
C LEU A 213 -5.56 4.89 10.53
N VAL A 214 -4.56 4.03 10.38
CA VAL A 214 -3.64 3.67 11.46
C VAL A 214 -2.36 4.45 11.29
N VAL A 215 -1.98 5.22 12.29
CA VAL A 215 -0.88 6.18 12.24
C VAL A 215 0.26 5.70 13.11
N PHE A 216 1.43 5.56 12.50
CA PHE A 216 2.66 5.15 13.15
C PHE A 216 3.62 6.34 13.29
N GLY A 217 4.42 6.33 14.37
CA GLY A 217 5.49 7.30 14.60
C GLY A 217 6.79 6.90 13.91
N SER A 218 7.83 7.69 14.13
CA SER A 218 9.18 7.42 13.65
C SER A 218 10.00 6.66 14.70
N PRO A 219 11.20 6.17 14.35
CA PRO A 219 12.07 5.52 15.32
C PRO A 219 12.38 6.41 16.54
N GLU A 220 12.51 7.73 16.31
CA GLU A 220 12.90 8.69 17.35
C GLU A 220 11.70 9.36 18.02
N LYS A 221 10.57 9.53 17.32
CA LYS A 221 9.43 10.32 17.81
C LYS A 221 8.11 9.57 17.75
N GLY A 222 7.37 9.64 18.84
CA GLY A 222 5.98 9.21 18.87
C GLY A 222 5.09 10.12 18.02
N VAL A 223 3.95 9.62 17.55
CA VAL A 223 2.98 10.39 16.74
C VAL A 223 2.57 11.72 17.41
N HIS A 224 2.39 11.72 18.73
CA HIS A 224 2.06 12.93 19.49
C HIS A 224 3.16 13.99 19.45
N GLU A 225 4.43 13.57 19.44
CA GLU A 225 5.58 14.47 19.36
C GLU A 225 5.72 15.05 17.95
N ILE A 226 5.42 14.23 16.92
CA ILE A 226 5.42 14.66 15.51
C ILE A 226 4.36 15.73 15.25
N ILE A 227 3.15 15.54 15.78
CA ILE A 227 2.04 16.48 15.59
C ILE A 227 2.19 17.70 16.52
N GLY A 228 2.80 17.51 17.69
CA GLY A 228 2.97 18.55 18.70
C GLY A 228 1.64 19.06 19.25
N GLY A 229 1.57 20.36 19.56
CA GLY A 229 0.40 21.01 20.14
C GLY A 229 -0.89 20.93 19.30
N ASN A 230 -0.76 20.64 18.00
CA ASN A 230 -1.89 20.53 17.06
C ASN A 230 -2.73 19.27 17.28
N MET A 231 -2.28 18.33 18.10
CA MET A 231 -3.00 17.08 18.35
C MET A 231 -4.40 17.31 18.93
N LYS A 232 -4.60 18.41 19.68
CA LYS A 232 -5.91 18.79 20.25
C LYS A 232 -6.97 19.09 19.18
N ASN A 233 -6.53 19.43 17.98
CA ASN A 233 -7.43 19.77 16.86
C ASN A 233 -7.80 18.55 16.02
N VAL A 234 -7.15 17.41 16.23
CA VAL A 234 -7.43 16.17 15.49
C VAL A 234 -8.66 15.49 16.07
N GLN A 235 -9.76 15.52 15.32
CA GLN A 235 -11.00 14.84 15.68
C GLN A 235 -10.95 13.36 15.32
N ASN A 236 -11.83 12.55 15.94
CA ASN A 236 -12.00 11.11 15.65
C ASN A 236 -10.71 10.27 15.79
N ALA A 237 -9.74 10.77 16.56
CA ALA A 237 -8.49 10.08 16.83
C ALA A 237 -8.45 9.43 18.20
N ARG A 238 -7.89 8.22 18.25
CA ARG A 238 -7.64 7.50 19.51
C ARG A 238 -6.24 6.96 19.56
N SER A 239 -5.55 7.23 20.67
CA SER A 239 -4.25 6.62 20.93
C SER A 239 -4.41 5.27 21.62
N LEU A 240 -3.91 4.22 20.98
CA LEU A 240 -3.95 2.86 21.46
C LEU A 240 -2.54 2.27 21.56
N ASN A 241 -2.31 1.49 22.61
CA ASN A 241 -1.12 0.67 22.79
C ASN A 241 -1.44 -0.78 22.37
N PHE A 242 -0.82 -1.22 21.26
CA PHE A 242 -0.97 -2.56 20.72
C PHE A 242 0.01 -3.59 21.33
N PHE A 243 1.00 -3.12 22.10
CA PHE A 243 2.03 -3.96 22.71
C PHE A 243 2.10 -3.64 24.22
N PRO A 244 1.04 -3.92 25.00
CA PRO A 244 1.09 -3.78 26.44
C PRO A 244 2.17 -4.70 27.01
N ASN A 245 2.89 -4.24 28.05
CA ASN A 245 3.96 -5.00 28.70
C ASN A 245 5.08 -5.43 27.74
N GLN A 246 5.38 -4.63 26.70
CA GLN A 246 6.56 -4.87 25.87
C GLN A 246 7.82 -4.99 26.73
N ALA A 247 8.63 -6.01 26.46
CA ALA A 247 9.88 -6.27 27.20
C ALA A 247 11.10 -5.57 26.57
N THR A 248 10.94 -4.97 25.39
CA THR A 248 11.94 -4.12 24.75
C THR A 248 11.63 -2.66 25.06
N GLU A 249 12.66 -1.82 25.12
CA GLU A 249 12.48 -0.37 25.31
C GLU A 249 11.68 0.25 24.16
N THR A 250 11.96 -0.19 22.93
CA THR A 250 11.31 0.25 21.70
C THR A 250 10.72 -0.93 20.93
N VAL A 251 9.65 -0.67 20.18
CA VAL A 251 9.13 -1.57 19.15
C VAL A 251 9.38 -0.87 17.83
N ARG A 252 10.14 -1.50 16.94
CA ARG A 252 10.49 -0.92 15.64
C ARG A 252 9.26 -0.79 14.76
N LEU A 253 9.30 0.07 13.75
CA LEU A 253 8.13 0.36 12.91
C LEU A 253 7.59 -0.90 12.22
N GLU A 254 8.46 -1.73 11.67
CA GLU A 254 8.10 -2.95 10.96
C GLU A 254 7.46 -4.01 11.88
N GLU A 255 7.91 -4.09 13.13
CA GLU A 255 7.33 -4.92 14.18
C GLU A 255 5.97 -4.36 14.60
N ALA A 256 5.92 -3.05 14.86
CA ALA A 256 4.72 -2.34 15.28
C ALA A 256 3.62 -2.43 14.22
N LEU A 257 3.97 -2.24 12.95
CA LEU A 257 3.06 -2.35 11.80
C LEU A 257 2.50 -3.76 11.71
N LEU A 258 3.36 -4.78 11.72
CA LEU A 258 2.93 -6.17 11.60
C LEU A 258 1.99 -6.56 12.75
N GLY A 259 2.41 -6.33 14.01
CA GLY A 259 1.62 -6.72 15.18
C GLY A 259 0.32 -5.93 15.31
N THR A 260 0.35 -4.62 15.07
CA THR A 260 -0.87 -3.78 15.08
C THR A 260 -1.89 -4.29 14.07
N LEU A 261 -1.47 -4.53 12.83
CA LEU A 261 -2.37 -5.02 11.79
C LEU A 261 -2.87 -6.44 12.06
N ALA A 262 -2.03 -7.31 12.64
CA ALA A 262 -2.44 -8.65 13.07
C ALA A 262 -3.54 -8.60 14.14
N ILE A 263 -3.39 -7.74 15.16
CA ILE A 263 -4.36 -7.57 16.25
C ILE A 263 -5.68 -7.01 15.69
N ILE A 264 -5.62 -5.98 14.85
CA ILE A 264 -6.81 -5.41 14.19
C ILE A 264 -7.51 -6.49 13.34
N ASN A 265 -6.75 -7.27 12.58
CA ASN A 265 -7.31 -8.35 11.76
C ASN A 265 -8.00 -9.42 12.61
N ALA A 266 -7.35 -9.88 13.69
CA ALA A 266 -7.89 -10.91 14.58
C ALA A 266 -9.23 -10.47 15.18
N TYR A 267 -9.31 -9.23 15.67
CA TYR A 267 -10.51 -8.71 16.32
C TYR A 267 -11.66 -8.35 15.37
N ASN A 268 -11.38 -8.21 14.07
CA ASN A 268 -12.40 -7.99 13.04
C ASN A 268 -12.88 -9.28 12.35
N THR A 269 -12.21 -10.40 12.58
CA THR A 269 -12.58 -11.71 11.99
C THR A 269 -13.47 -12.54 12.94
N SER A 270 -13.80 -11.99 14.13
CA SER A 270 -14.54 -12.67 15.20
C SER A 270 -15.89 -12.03 15.50
#